data_AF-A0A8C6WIR4-F1
#
_entry.id   AF-A0A8C6WIR4-F1
#
_cell.length_a   1.000
_cell.length_b   1.000
_cell.length_c   1.000
_cell.angle_alpha   90.00
_cell.angle_beta   90.00
_cell.angle_gamma   90.00
#
_symmetry.space_group_name_H-M   'P 1'
#
loop_
_entity.id
_entity.type
_entity.pdbx_description
1 polymer ?
#
loop_
_entity_poly.entity_id
_entity_poly.type
_entity_poly.pdbx_seq_one_letter_code
_entity_poly.pdbx_strand_id
1 'polypeptide(L)'
;MAKQLHSVRTEFIDSVSDAVLSQLLDRLLQKGMLTQEEVEIANGTRRADKARYVVDTVIKKGSKVSLFLIENYCKLDPHSDLCRKLTHP
;
A
#
# COMPACT_ATOMS: atom_id res chain seq x y z
N MET A 1 8.22 9.57 6.56
CA MET A 1 6.96 9.02 5.99
C MET A 1 7.03 8.84 4.48
N ALA A 2 6.79 9.84 3.61
CA ALA A 2 6.84 9.62 2.15
C ALA A 2 8.19 9.06 1.64
N LYS A 3 9.31 9.53 2.21
CA LYS A 3 10.65 9.01 1.91
C LYS A 3 10.85 7.53 2.27
N GLN A 4 10.22 7.04 3.35
CA GLN A 4 10.37 5.65 3.78
C GLN A 4 9.61 4.70 2.86
N LEU A 5 8.40 5.08 2.45
CA LEU A 5 7.59 4.32 1.47
C LEU A 5 8.30 4.16 0.12
N HIS A 6 9.00 5.20 -0.35
CA HIS A 6 9.86 5.09 -1.52
C HIS A 6 11.00 4.08 -1.34
N SER A 7 11.65 4.08 -0.17
CA SER A 7 12.78 3.19 0.12
C SER A 7 12.36 1.73 0.24
N VAL A 8 11.16 1.46 0.76
CA VAL A 8 10.66 0.10 0.95
C VAL A 8 9.75 -0.38 -0.19
N ARG A 9 9.57 0.43 -1.25
CA ARG A 9 8.67 0.16 -2.39
C ARG A 9 8.95 -1.21 -3.02
N THR A 10 10.21 -1.51 -3.31
CA THR A 10 10.59 -2.78 -3.96
C THR A 10 10.28 -3.96 -3.05
N GLU A 11 10.68 -3.87 -1.78
CA GLU A 11 10.43 -4.93 -0.79
C GLU A 11 8.94 -5.13 -0.55
N PHE A 12 8.14 -4.06 -0.52
CA PHE A 12 6.68 -4.13 -0.45
C PHE A 12 6.09 -4.84 -1.67
N ILE A 13 6.52 -4.48 -2.88
CA ILE A 13 6.05 -5.13 -4.11
C ILE A 13 6.39 -6.61 -4.14
N ASP A 14 7.51 -7.02 -3.55
CA ASP A 14 7.94 -8.42 -3.58
C ASP A 14 7.31 -9.26 -2.46
N SER A 15 7.12 -8.69 -1.27
CA SER A 15 6.64 -9.45 -0.10
C SER A 15 5.12 -9.47 0.05
N VAL A 16 4.40 -8.45 -0.44
CA VAL A 16 2.97 -8.33 -0.19
C VAL A 16 2.17 -9.40 -0.94
N SER A 17 1.28 -10.07 -0.22
CA SER A 17 0.36 -11.03 -0.80
C SER A 17 -0.80 -10.32 -1.51
N ASP A 18 -1.37 -10.98 -2.52
CA ASP A 18 -2.51 -10.42 -3.26
C ASP A 18 -3.75 -10.21 -2.37
N ALA A 19 -3.94 -11.09 -1.38
CA ALA A 19 -5.01 -10.97 -0.39
C ALA A 19 -4.87 -9.72 0.49
N VAL A 20 -3.64 -9.38 0.90
CA VAL A 20 -3.38 -8.15 1.67
C VAL A 20 -3.56 -6.92 0.78
N LEU A 21 -3.09 -6.96 -0.48
CA LEU A 21 -3.29 -5.86 -1.42
C LEU A 21 -4.77 -5.56 -1.67
N SER A 22 -5.58 -6.59 -1.88
CA SER A 22 -7.01 -6.43 -2.15
C SER A 22 -7.72 -5.81 -0.94
N GLN A 23 -7.42 -6.26 0.28
CA GLN A 23 -7.93 -5.64 1.50
C GLN A 23 -7.45 -4.19 1.69
N LEU A 24 -6.21 -3.86 1.29
CA LEU A 24 -5.71 -2.49 1.35
C LEU A 24 -6.45 -1.58 0.38
N LEU A 25 -6.69 -2.04 -0.85
CA LEU A 25 -7.48 -1.32 -1.85
C LEU A 25 -8.89 -1.02 -1.33
N ASP A 26 -9.56 -2.02 -0.76
CA ASP A 26 -10.91 -1.84 -0.17
C ASP A 26 -10.91 -0.79 0.94
N ARG A 27 -9.92 -0.84 1.85
CA ARG A 27 -9.79 0.13 2.95
C ARG A 27 -9.51 1.54 2.45
N LEU A 28 -8.68 1.68 1.41
CA LEU A 28 -8.37 2.96 0.78
C LEU A 28 -9.60 3.55 0.06
N LEU A 29 -10.38 2.70 -0.62
CA LEU A 29 -11.63 3.08 -1.27
C LEU A 29 -12.68 3.52 -0.25
N GLN A 30 -12.88 2.75 0.82
CA GLN A 30 -13.83 3.07 1.90
C GLN A 30 -13.50 4.40 2.58
N LYS A 31 -12.22 4.78 2.66
CA LYS A 31 -11.80 6.08 3.18
C LYS A 31 -11.83 7.21 2.16
N GLY A 32 -12.21 6.95 0.91
CA GLY A 32 -12.21 7.92 -0.18
C GLY A 32 -10.81 8.39 -0.58
N MET A 33 -9.77 7.60 -0.26
CA MET A 33 -8.39 7.90 -0.64
C MET A 33 -8.08 7.45 -2.07
N LEU A 34 -8.69 6.33 -2.47
CA LEU A 34 -8.75 5.89 -3.86
C LEU A 34 -10.17 6.01 -4.39
N THR A 35 -10.30 6.29 -5.68
CA THR A 35 -11.57 6.24 -6.40
C THR A 35 -11.87 4.80 -6.85
N GLN A 36 -13.12 4.54 -7.20
CA GLN A 36 -13.55 3.25 -7.75
C GLN A 36 -12.72 2.88 -9.00
N GLU A 37 -12.49 3.86 -9.88
CA GLU A 37 -11.69 3.68 -11.09
C GLU A 37 -10.24 3.27 -10.78
N GLU A 38 -9.59 3.93 -9.81
CA GLU A 38 -8.22 3.59 -9.40
C GLU A 38 -8.12 2.16 -8.85
N VAL A 39 -9.14 1.70 -8.12
CA VAL A 39 -9.22 0.34 -7.58
C VAL A 39 -9.46 -0.69 -8.68
N GLU A 40 -10.34 -0.39 -9.64
CA GLU A 40 -10.60 -1.26 -10.79
C GLU A 40 -9.37 -1.43 -11.67
N ILE A 41 -8.64 -0.35 -11.95
CA ILE A 41 -7.35 -0.40 -12.65
C ILE A 41 -6.37 -1.30 -11.89
N ALA A 42 -6.25 -1.12 -10.57
CA ALA A 42 -5.35 -1.93 -9.76
C ALA A 42 -5.75 -3.42 -9.77
N ASN A 43 -7.05 -3.74 -9.71
CA ASN A 43 -7.58 -5.10 -9.75
C ASN A 43 -7.42 -5.79 -11.11
N GLY A 44 -7.36 -5.03 -12.21
CA GLY A 44 -7.11 -5.57 -13.55
C GLY A 44 -5.65 -5.96 -13.83
N THR A 45 -4.75 -5.76 -12.87
CA THR A 45 -3.30 -6.00 -13.05
C THR A 45 -2.79 -7.18 -12.22
N ARG A 46 -1.59 -7.68 -12.55
CA ARG A 46 -0.92 -8.72 -11.77
C ARG A 46 -0.54 -8.18 -10.38
N ARG A 47 -0.46 -9.07 -9.38
CA ARG A 47 -0.08 -8.74 -7.99
C ARG A 47 1.05 -7.70 -7.85
N ALA A 48 2.16 -7.90 -8.57
CA ALA A 48 3.32 -7.00 -8.49
C ALA A 48 3.03 -5.60 -9.08
N ASP A 49 2.29 -5.56 -10.20
CA ASP A 49 1.90 -4.31 -10.84
C ASP A 49 0.83 -3.58 -10.03
N LYS A 50 -0.12 -4.32 -9.44
CA LYS A 50 -1.09 -3.83 -8.45
C LYS A 50 -0.38 -3.18 -7.26
N ALA A 51 0.59 -3.88 -6.65
CA ALA A 51 1.37 -3.33 -5.54
C ALA A 51 2.10 -2.05 -5.92
N ARG A 52 2.73 -2.03 -7.09
CA ARG A 52 3.44 -0.86 -7.62
C ARG A 52 2.49 0.32 -7.79
N TYR A 53 1.34 0.07 -8.41
CA TYR A 53 0.31 1.08 -8.64
C TYR A 53 -0.19 1.69 -7.32
N VAL A 54 -0.51 0.86 -6.32
CA VAL A 54 -0.95 1.33 -5.01
C VAL A 54 0.10 2.21 -4.35
N VAL A 55 1.34 1.73 -4.25
CA VAL A 55 2.44 2.48 -3.60
C VAL A 55 2.67 3.82 -4.31
N ASP A 56 2.76 3.82 -5.64
CA ASP A 56 2.99 5.03 -6.41
C ASP A 56 1.85 6.03 -6.26
N THR A 57 0.61 5.54 -6.21
CA THR A 57 -0.57 6.38 -6.06
C THR A 57 -0.63 7.02 -4.68
N VAL A 58 -0.42 6.26 -3.60
CA VAL A 58 -0.45 6.81 -2.24
C VAL A 58 0.69 7.78 -1.97
N ILE A 59 1.85 7.57 -2.60
CA ILE A 59 3.00 8.49 -2.54
C ILE A 59 2.63 9.80 -3.24
N LYS A 60 2.07 9.74 -4.46
CA LYS A 60 1.66 10.92 -5.23
C LYS A 60 0.54 11.72 -4.54
N LYS A 61 -0.40 11.04 -3.88
CA LYS A 61 -1.50 11.69 -3.14
C LYS A 61 -1.06 12.32 -1.81
N GLY A 62 0.13 11.96 -1.33
CA GLY A 62 0.79 12.63 -0.21
C GLY A 62 0.76 11.85 1.11
N SER A 63 1.40 12.45 2.11
CA SER A 63 1.76 11.80 3.39
C SER A 63 0.57 11.20 4.15
N LYS A 64 -0.63 11.78 4.05
CA LYS A 64 -1.83 11.28 4.75
C LYS A 64 -2.26 9.90 4.24
N VAL A 65 -2.29 9.72 2.92
CA VAL A 65 -2.67 8.45 2.29
C VAL A 65 -1.56 7.42 2.49
N SER A 66 -0.31 7.86 2.36
CA SER A 66 0.88 7.05 2.64
C SER A 66 0.85 6.48 4.08
N LEU A 67 0.56 7.30 5.09
CA LEU A 67 0.45 6.86 6.48
C LEU A 67 -0.68 5.85 6.66
N PHE A 68 -1.85 6.11 6.08
CA PHE A 68 -2.98 5.20 6.18
C PHE A 68 -2.70 3.83 5.54
N LEU A 69 -1.98 3.80 4.40
CA LEU A 69 -1.52 2.55 3.80
C LEU A 69 -0.65 1.76 4.77
N ILE A 70 0.36 2.40 5.36
CA ILE A 70 1.30 1.75 6.31
C ILE A 70 0.55 1.20 7.51
N GLU A 71 -0.30 2.01 8.14
CA GLU A 71 -1.06 1.58 9.33
C GLU A 71 -1.96 0.38 9.05
N ASN A 72 -2.64 0.37 7.90
CA ASN A 72 -3.49 -0.76 7.54
C ASN A 72 -2.68 -1.96 7.09
N TYR A 73 -1.56 -1.76 6.41
CA TYR A 73 -0.65 -2.83 6.05
C TYR A 73 -0.14 -3.55 7.30
N CYS A 74 0.29 -2.81 8.32
CA CYS A 74 0.76 -3.42 9.57
C CYS A 74 -0.32 -4.01 10.46
N LYS A 75 -1.59 -3.65 10.25
CA LYS A 75 -2.72 -4.35 10.86
C LYS A 75 -3.02 -5.67 10.15
N LEU A 76 -2.85 -5.73 8.84
CA LEU A 76 -3.12 -6.91 8.02
C LEU A 76 -1.95 -7.91 8.02
N ASP A 77 -0.73 -7.39 8.13
CA ASP A 77 0.52 -8.15 8.09
C ASP A 77 1.51 -7.64 9.15
N PRO A 78 1.21 -7.84 10.45
CA PRO A 78 2.02 -7.32 11.55
C PRO A 78 3.40 -7.98 11.66
N HIS A 79 3.57 -9.18 11.09
CA HIS A 79 4.81 -9.94 11.15
C HIS A 79 5.78 -9.60 10.01
N SER A 80 5.37 -8.79 9.06
CA SER A 80 6.24 -8.35 7.98
C SER A 80 7.40 -7.50 8.48
N ASP A 81 8.59 -7.79 7.97
CA ASP A 81 9.80 -7.00 8.22
C ASP A 81 9.64 -5.54 7.78
N LEU A 82 8.80 -5.29 6.78
CA LEU A 82 8.44 -3.95 6.34
C LEU A 82 7.76 -3.16 7.43
N CYS A 83 6.87 -3.78 8.20
CA CYS A 83 6.19 -3.09 9.28
C CYS A 83 7.15 -2.65 10.36
N ARG A 84 8.11 -3.50 10.72
CA ARG A 84 9.18 -3.14 11.65
C ARG A 84 9.99 -1.94 11.15
N LYS A 85 10.38 -1.94 9.88
CA LYS A 85 11.12 -0.84 9.22
C LYS A 85 10.32 0.48 9.14
N LEU A 86 9.00 0.39 9.08
CA LEU A 86 8.10 1.55 8.94
C LEU A 86 7.66 2.11 10.29
N THR A 87 7.58 1.30 11.35
CA THR A 87 7.16 1.71 12.70
C THR A 87 8.29 2.12 13.63
N HIS A 88 9.55 1.81 13.32
CA HIS A 88 10.72 2.22 14.11
C HIS A 88 11.66 3.05 13.21
N PRO A 89 11.59 4.40 13.27
CA PRO A 89 12.47 5.29 12.52
C PRO A 89 13.93 5.23 12.99
#